data_AF-A0A0K1PD03-F1
#
_entry.id   AF-A0A0K1PD03-F1
#
_cell.length_a   1.000
_cell.length_b   1.000
_cell.length_c   1.000
_cell.angle_alpha   90.00
_cell.angle_beta   90.00
_cell.angle_gamma   90.00
#
_symmetry.space_group_name_H-M   'P 1'
#
loop_
_entity.id
_entity.type
_entity.pdbx_description
1 polymer ?
#
loop_
_entity_poly.entity_id
_entity_poly.type
_entity_poly.pdbx_seq_one_letter_code
_entity_poly.pdbx_strand_id
1 'polypeptide(L)'
;MNAVKAGKGPYGFNAATGEYEDLVAAGVIDPTKVSRTALQNAASVASLMLTTEAMIAEKPKEKEDMGGDGMPGGMGGMGGMM
;
A
#
# COMPACT_ATOMS: atom_id res chain seq x y z
N MET A 1 -25.77 -15.50 1.28
CA MET A 1 -25.11 -14.44 0.47
C MET A 1 -26.06 -13.31 0.03
N ASN A 2 -27.36 -13.56 -0.23
CA ASN A 2 -28.27 -12.51 -0.75
C ASN A 2 -29.06 -11.74 0.31
N ALA A 3 -29.02 -12.15 1.58
CA ALA A 3 -29.83 -11.54 2.64
C ALA A 3 -29.57 -10.03 2.78
N VAL A 4 -28.30 -9.60 2.83
CA VAL A 4 -27.94 -8.16 2.90
C VAL A 4 -28.50 -7.38 1.70
N LYS A 5 -28.38 -7.93 0.48
CA LYS A 5 -28.89 -7.28 -0.74
C LYS A 5 -30.42 -7.19 -0.80
N ALA A 6 -31.12 -8.13 -0.17
CA ALA A 6 -32.58 -8.13 -0.10
C ALA A 6 -33.13 -7.20 1.00
N GLY A 7 -32.31 -6.87 1.99
CA GLY A 7 -32.64 -5.90 3.03
C GLY A 7 -32.68 -4.45 2.53
N LYS A 8 -33.07 -3.54 3.42
CA LYS A 8 -33.16 -2.10 3.13
C LYS A 8 -32.50 -1.30 4.25
N GLY A 9 -32.00 -0.12 3.90
CA GLY A 9 -31.42 0.81 4.87
C GLY A 9 -30.21 0.19 5.62
N PRO A 10 -30.17 0.27 6.96
CA PRO A 10 -29.03 -0.16 7.77
C PRO A 10 -28.95 -1.68 8.01
N TYR A 11 -29.84 -2.47 7.41
CA TYR A 11 -29.80 -3.93 7.54
C TYR A 11 -28.51 -4.52 6.95
N GLY A 12 -27.81 -5.32 7.72
CA GLY A 12 -26.57 -5.97 7.29
C GLY A 12 -26.19 -7.17 8.14
N PHE A 13 -25.02 -7.72 7.86
CA PHE A 13 -24.45 -8.83 8.61
C PHE A 13 -23.40 -8.29 9.58
N ASN A 14 -23.61 -8.48 10.87
CA ASN A 14 -22.63 -8.12 11.88
C ASN A 14 -21.60 -9.24 12.00
N ALA A 15 -20.37 -8.97 11.54
CA ALA A 15 -19.30 -9.96 11.54
C ALA A 15 -18.77 -10.31 12.95
N ALA A 16 -19.02 -9.48 13.97
CA ALA A 16 -18.60 -9.74 15.34
C ALA A 16 -19.51 -10.78 16.04
N THR A 17 -20.80 -10.76 15.73
CA THR A 17 -21.82 -11.66 16.34
C THR A 17 -22.24 -12.79 15.40
N GLY A 18 -22.07 -12.62 14.09
CA GLY A 18 -22.54 -13.55 13.07
C GLY A 18 -24.03 -13.43 12.77
N GLU A 19 -24.69 -12.36 13.21
CA GLU A 19 -26.13 -12.16 13.08
C GLU A 19 -26.48 -11.14 11.99
N TYR A 20 -27.70 -11.23 11.47
CA TYR A 20 -28.25 -10.22 10.56
C TYR A 20 -29.16 -9.27 11.32
N GLU A 21 -28.79 -8.00 11.37
CA GLU A 21 -29.44 -7.01 12.21
C GLU A 21 -29.31 -5.60 11.62
N ASP A 22 -29.86 -4.60 12.33
CA ASP A 22 -29.63 -3.20 12.04
C ASP A 22 -28.21 -2.81 12.52
N LEU A 23 -27.30 -2.58 11.57
CA LEU A 23 -25.91 -2.30 11.88
C LEU A 23 -25.71 -0.94 12.58
N VAL A 24 -26.62 0.02 12.35
CA VAL A 24 -26.56 1.33 13.01
C VAL A 24 -26.97 1.18 14.48
N ALA A 25 -28.04 0.43 14.76
CA ALA A 25 -28.46 0.13 16.12
C ALA A 25 -27.39 -0.70 16.88
N ALA A 26 -26.70 -1.61 16.18
CA ALA A 26 -25.59 -2.39 16.73
C ALA A 26 -24.29 -1.59 16.91
N GLY A 27 -24.24 -0.31 16.49
CA GLY A 27 -23.07 0.56 16.62
C GLY A 27 -21.96 0.30 15.60
N VAL A 28 -22.22 -0.51 14.57
CA VAL A 28 -21.31 -0.77 13.44
C VAL A 28 -21.51 0.32 12.39
N ILE A 29 -20.84 1.46 12.58
CA ILE A 29 -21.05 2.68 11.79
C ILE A 29 -19.73 3.20 11.24
N ASP A 30 -19.73 3.55 9.95
CA ASP A 30 -18.64 4.26 9.29
C ASP A 30 -19.02 5.72 8.98
N PRO A 31 -18.14 6.71 9.22
CA PRO A 31 -18.37 8.08 8.79
C PRO A 31 -18.50 8.17 7.26
N THR A 32 -19.43 8.98 6.76
CA THR A 32 -19.69 9.14 5.32
C THR A 32 -18.44 9.47 4.50
N LYS A 33 -17.52 10.27 5.07
CA LYS A 33 -16.25 10.64 4.42
C LYS A 33 -15.37 9.42 4.14
N VAL A 34 -15.35 8.42 5.03
CA VAL A 34 -14.50 7.23 4.90
C VAL A 34 -14.91 6.43 3.66
N SER A 35 -16.17 5.99 3.58
CA SER A 35 -16.63 5.16 2.46
C SER A 35 -16.56 5.91 1.12
N ARG A 36 -16.93 7.20 1.11
CA ARG A 36 -16.84 8.03 -0.10
C ARG A 36 -15.41 8.17 -0.59
N THR A 37 -14.48 8.58 0.28
CA THR A 37 -13.09 8.82 -0.12
C THR A 37 -12.40 7.52 -0.50
N ALA A 38 -12.68 6.40 0.20
CA ALA A 38 -12.15 5.09 -0.15
C ALA A 38 -12.55 4.69 -1.58
N LEU A 39 -13.84 4.77 -1.92
CA LEU A 39 -14.33 4.43 -3.26
C LEU A 39 -13.75 5.35 -4.33
N GLN A 40 -13.72 6.66 -4.08
CA GLN A 40 -13.22 7.65 -5.05
C GLN A 40 -11.72 7.47 -5.33
N ASN A 41 -10.91 7.25 -4.30
CA ASN A 41 -9.47 7.02 -4.47
C ASN A 41 -9.19 5.70 -5.17
N ALA A 42 -9.92 4.63 -4.81
CA ALA A 42 -9.79 3.33 -5.46
C ALA A 42 -10.16 3.42 -6.96
N ALA A 43 -11.29 4.06 -7.28
CA ALA A 43 -11.70 4.29 -8.66
C ALA A 43 -10.65 5.12 -9.43
N SER A 44 -10.09 6.17 -8.81
CA SER A 44 -9.06 7.00 -9.42
C SER A 44 -7.80 6.21 -9.81
N VAL A 45 -7.27 5.39 -8.89
CA VAL A 45 -6.09 4.58 -9.18
C VAL A 45 -6.42 3.48 -10.20
N ALA A 46 -7.59 2.83 -10.08
CA ALA A 46 -8.01 1.83 -11.04
C ALA A 46 -8.14 2.41 -12.46
N SER A 47 -8.74 3.60 -12.60
CA SER A 47 -8.82 4.30 -13.89
C SER A 47 -7.45 4.61 -14.46
N LEU A 48 -6.53 5.13 -13.65
CA LEU A 48 -5.15 5.38 -14.08
C LEU A 48 -4.48 4.10 -14.61
N MET A 49 -4.58 3.00 -13.86
CA MET A 49 -3.99 1.71 -14.24
C MET A 49 -4.61 1.16 -15.52
N LEU A 50 -5.93 1.24 -15.68
CA LEU A 50 -6.64 0.76 -16.88
C LEU A 50 -6.25 1.52 -18.15
N THR A 51 -5.88 2.80 -18.03
CA THR A 51 -5.47 3.64 -19.17
C THR A 51 -3.95 3.69 -19.38
N THR A 52 -3.17 2.99 -18.55
CA THR A 52 -1.71 2.98 -18.64
C THR A 52 -1.27 1.86 -19.57
N GLU A 53 -0.85 2.21 -20.79
CA GLU A 53 -0.41 1.24 -21.82
C GLU A 53 1.01 0.72 -21.60
N ALA A 54 1.85 1.45 -20.85
CA ALA A 54 3.22 1.04 -20.57
C ALA A 54 3.68 1.48 -19.18
N MET A 55 4.40 0.60 -18.49
CA MET A 55 5.13 0.91 -17.26
C MET A 55 6.61 0.55 -17.44
N ILE A 56 7.49 1.52 -17.18
CA ILE A 56 8.94 1.35 -17.27
C ILE A 56 9.49 1.39 -15.84
N ALA A 57 10.32 0.41 -15.50
CA ALA A 57 11.01 0.34 -14.22
C ALA A 57 12.51 0.12 -14.43
N GLU A 58 13.33 0.72 -13.56
CA GLU A 58 14.77 0.45 -13.53
C GLU A 58 15.04 -0.93 -12.93
N LYS A 59 16.08 -1.61 -13.42
CA LYS A 59 16.53 -2.86 -12.79
C LYS A 59 17.02 -2.55 -11.36
N PRO A 60 16.80 -3.45 -10.40
CA PRO A 60 17.43 -3.36 -9.09
C PRO A 60 18.94 -3.19 -9.27
N LYS A 61 19.53 -2.21 -8.59
CA LYS A 61 20.99 -2.09 -8.54
C LYS A 61 21.54 -3.32 -7.84
N GLU A 62 22.53 -3.97 -8.43
CA GLU A 62 23.36 -4.89 -7.67
C GLU A 62 23.96 -4.07 -6.53
N LYS A 63 23.76 -4.52 -5.28
CA LYS A 63 24.58 -4.03 -4.19
C LYS A 63 25.98 -4.45 -4.57
N GLU A 64 26.89 -3.49 -4.78
CA GLU A 64 28.30 -3.82 -4.71
C GLU A 64 28.48 -4.50 -3.35
N ASP A 65 28.75 -5.81 -3.38
CA ASP A 65 29.30 -6.47 -2.21
C ASP A 65 30.49 -5.61 -1.83
N MET A 66 30.44 -5.00 -0.65
CA MET A 66 31.62 -4.50 0.04
C MET A 66 32.44 -5.73 0.46
N GLY A 67 32.83 -6.53 -0.53
CA GLY A 67 33.77 -7.61 -0.44
C GLY A 67 35.09 -6.97 -0.06
N GLY A 68 35.47 -7.19 1.19
CA GLY A 68 36.78 -6.85 1.66
C GLY A 68 37.82 -7.56 0.79
N ASP A 69 38.62 -6.78 0.08
CA ASP A 69 39.93 -7.18 -0.38
C ASP A 69 40.78 -5.93 -0.62
N GLY A 70 41.83 -5.81 0.20
CA GLY A 70 43.05 -5.12 -0.19
C GLY A 70 43.08 -3.60 -0.03
N MET A 71 43.25 -3.11 1.19
CA MET A 71 44.16 -1.98 1.41
C MET A 71 45.39 -2.44 2.18
N PRO A 72 46.50 -2.78 1.52
CA PRO A 72 47.80 -2.73 2.16
C PRO A 72 48.19 -1.25 2.29
N GLY A 73 47.68 -0.61 3.35
CA GLY A 73 48.14 0.70 3.79
C GLY A 73 49.54 0.61 4.38
N GLY A 74 50.52 0.29 3.54
CA GLY A 74 51.94 0.31 3.85
C GLY A 74 52.52 1.70 3.65
N MET A 75 52.83 2.35 4.77
CA MET A 75 54.08 3.08 5.01
C MET A 75 54.70 3.89 3.85
N GLY A 76 54.64 5.22 3.99
CA GLY A 76 55.84 6.04 3.89
C GLY A 76 56.00 6.94 2.65
N GLY A 77 56.53 8.13 2.91
CA GLY A 77 57.26 8.94 1.93
C GLY A 77 56.44 10.09 1.36
N MET A 78 56.53 11.30 1.93
CA MET A 78 57.60 12.27 1.65
C MET A 78 57.32 13.10 0.39
N GLY A 79 56.76 14.29 0.64
CA GLY A 79 57.36 15.57 0.23
C GLY A 79 57.33 15.95 -1.25
N GLY A 80 56.75 17.12 -1.52
CA GLY A 80 57.25 18.03 -2.54
C GLY A 80 56.26 18.41 -3.64
N MET A 81 55.70 19.61 -3.52
CA MET A 81 55.88 20.69 -4.49
C MET A 81 55.59 20.39 -5.98
N MET A 82 54.36 20.67 -6.42
CA MET A 82 53.97 21.70 -7.41
C MET A 82 52.49 21.57 -7.75
#